data_AF-A0A3N4MD01-F1
#
_entry.id   AF-A0A3N4MD01-F1
#
_cell.length_a   1.000
_cell.length_b   1.000
_cell.length_c   1.000
_cell.angle_alpha   90.00
_cell.angle_beta   90.00
_cell.angle_gamma   90.00
#
_symmetry.space_group_name_H-M   'P 1'
#
loop_
_entity.id
_entity.type
_entity.pdbx_description
1 polymer ?
#
loop_
_entity_poly.entity_id
_entity_poly.type
_entity_poly.pdbx_seq_one_letter_code
_entity_poly.pdbx_strand_id
1 'polypeptide(L)'
;MKRFPLILFVYLALCTSCEKNIPEGLTVSVGGTLVDENTGRPIPYIWMQVNGNNYPAHPPLDNSIVAVQTDKDGYFSASFKTDGRYRQYTLSKGTIENRVYKAERLALDPRKYNNILIKAKNWNILQVNLKVLQNPYDTLSYEAQMFNTNNYEYLLKGRQLDTVVYFRYAAGHPLELRARVIDRVAGRQRVHTQAIETPLRDTFIQNITINNTADFPIFNP
;
A
#
# COMPACT_ATOMS: atom_id res chain seq x y z
N MET A 1 56.37 16.50 -16.61
CA MET A 1 55.04 15.92 -16.95
C MET A 1 54.97 14.49 -16.44
N LYS A 2 53.79 13.96 -16.07
CA LYS A 2 53.48 12.61 -15.52
C LYS A 2 53.23 12.49 -14.01
N ARG A 3 52.43 13.38 -13.41
CA ARG A 3 51.72 13.08 -12.13
C ARG A 3 50.20 12.90 -12.30
N PHE A 4 49.69 13.03 -13.52
CA PHE A 4 48.26 12.92 -13.84
C PHE A 4 47.63 11.52 -13.69
N PRO A 5 48.31 10.37 -13.93
CA PRO A 5 47.62 9.08 -13.88
C PRO A 5 47.35 8.60 -12.44
N LEU A 6 48.15 9.03 -11.46
CA LEU A 6 48.00 8.58 -10.07
C LEU A 6 46.78 9.25 -9.39
N ILE A 7 46.56 10.54 -9.65
CA ILE A 7 45.43 11.29 -9.08
C ILE A 7 44.11 10.77 -9.66
N LEU A 8 44.07 10.44 -10.96
CA LEU A 8 42.91 9.85 -11.61
C LEU A 8 42.59 8.45 -11.05
N PHE A 9 43.62 7.65 -10.76
CA PHE A 9 43.44 6.31 -10.16
C PHE A 9 42.95 6.38 -8.71
N VAL A 10 43.43 7.34 -7.93
CA VAL A 10 42.94 7.59 -6.56
C VAL A 10 41.50 8.11 -6.58
N TYR A 11 41.13 8.97 -7.53
CA TYR A 11 39.74 9.41 -7.71
C TYR A 11 38.82 8.27 -8.17
N LEU A 12 39.26 7.42 -9.11
CA LEU A 12 38.51 6.23 -9.55
C LEU A 12 38.36 5.19 -8.42
N ALA A 13 39.38 5.02 -7.59
CA ALA A 13 39.34 4.10 -6.44
C ALA A 13 38.42 4.64 -5.32
N LEU A 14 38.41 5.95 -5.07
CA LEU A 14 37.52 6.59 -4.09
C LEU A 14 36.06 6.71 -4.57
N CYS A 15 35.81 6.74 -5.88
CA CYS A 15 34.47 6.77 -6.46
C CYS A 15 33.79 5.39 -6.52
N THR A 16 34.48 4.31 -6.17
CA THR A 16 33.85 2.99 -5.94
C THR A 16 33.51 2.81 -4.46
N SER A 17 32.67 3.72 -3.95
CA SER A 17 31.79 3.42 -2.82
C SER A 17 30.83 2.30 -3.24
N CYS A 18 31.37 1.08 -3.37
CA CYS A 18 30.61 -0.11 -3.62
C CYS A 18 29.89 -0.43 -2.31
N GLU A 19 28.61 -0.06 -2.22
CA GLU A 19 27.75 -0.53 -1.13
C GLU A 19 27.83 -2.06 -1.10
N LYS A 20 28.54 -2.58 -0.10
CA LYS A 20 28.74 -4.02 0.05
C LYS A 20 27.49 -4.63 0.65
N ASN A 21 27.17 -5.84 0.19
CA ASN A 21 26.14 -6.64 0.81
C ASN A 21 26.46 -6.89 2.30
N ILE A 22 25.41 -7.05 3.10
CA ILE A 22 25.52 -7.40 4.50
C ILE A 22 26.15 -8.81 4.58
N PRO A 23 27.20 -9.03 5.39
CA PRO A 23 27.86 -10.34 5.49
C PRO A 23 26.87 -11.46 5.84
N GLU A 24 27.11 -12.64 5.29
CA GLU A 24 26.36 -13.86 5.62
C GLU A 24 26.60 -14.29 7.07
N GLY A 25 25.60 -14.93 7.69
CA GLY A 25 25.71 -15.59 9.00
C GLY A 25 25.54 -14.65 10.20
N LEU A 26 25.35 -13.34 9.98
CA LEU A 26 25.01 -12.41 11.04
C LEU A 26 23.59 -12.71 11.54
N THR A 27 23.41 -12.72 12.86
CA THR A 27 22.08 -12.80 13.45
C THR A 27 21.53 -11.39 13.59
N VAL A 28 20.49 -11.09 12.83
CA VAL A 28 19.77 -9.81 12.90
C VAL A 28 18.53 -10.03 13.75
N SER A 29 18.38 -9.22 14.78
CA SER A 29 17.22 -9.25 15.66
C SER A 29 16.55 -7.88 15.70
N VAL A 30 15.23 -7.90 15.63
CA VAL A 30 14.38 -6.72 15.68
C VAL A 30 13.21 -6.99 16.61
N GLY A 31 12.93 -6.06 17.50
CA GLY A 31 11.72 -6.04 18.30
C GLY A 31 11.18 -4.63 18.41
N GLY A 32 9.95 -4.51 18.88
CA GLY A 32 9.31 -3.21 18.89
C GLY A 32 7.84 -3.26 19.18
N THR A 33 7.22 -2.09 19.13
CA THR A 33 5.79 -1.94 19.35
C THR A 33 5.17 -1.20 18.17
N LEU A 34 4.06 -1.71 17.67
CA LEU A 34 3.22 -1.05 16.69
C LEU A 34 2.11 -0.28 17.43
N VAL A 35 2.03 1.02 17.19
CA VAL A 35 1.02 1.89 17.80
C VAL A 35 0.25 2.67 16.74
N ASP A 36 -1.01 2.95 17.04
CA ASP A 36 -1.84 3.82 16.24
C ASP A 36 -1.34 5.26 16.35
N GLU A 37 -1.09 5.91 15.22
CA GLU A 37 -0.49 7.24 15.16
C GLU A 37 -1.34 8.30 15.87
N ASN A 38 -2.67 8.17 15.82
CA ASN A 38 -3.61 9.15 16.36
C ASN A 38 -3.84 8.94 17.87
N THR A 39 -4.03 7.70 18.28
CA THR A 39 -4.42 7.35 19.66
C THR A 39 -3.25 6.96 20.54
N GLY A 40 -2.09 6.65 19.95
CA GLY A 40 -0.93 6.10 20.64
C GLY A 40 -1.16 4.69 21.21
N ARG A 41 -2.32 4.08 20.94
CA ARG A 41 -2.67 2.76 21.49
C ARG A 41 -1.97 1.67 20.70
N PRO A 42 -1.55 0.57 21.36
CA PRO A 42 -0.98 -0.55 20.63
C PRO A 42 -1.96 -1.16 19.63
N ILE A 43 -1.44 -1.57 18.46
CA ILE A 43 -2.23 -2.22 17.43
C ILE A 43 -1.93 -3.72 17.45
N PRO A 44 -2.88 -4.56 17.89
CA PRO A 44 -2.63 -5.98 18.04
C PRO A 44 -2.90 -6.76 16.75
N TYR A 45 -2.25 -7.91 16.64
CA TYR A 45 -2.45 -8.92 15.62
C TYR A 45 -2.12 -8.47 14.19
N ILE A 46 -1.12 -7.60 14.05
CA ILE A 46 -0.63 -7.08 12.77
C ILE A 46 0.66 -7.78 12.36
N TRP A 47 0.70 -8.31 11.15
CA TRP A 47 1.90 -8.88 10.54
C TRP A 47 2.91 -7.80 10.22
N MET A 48 4.08 -7.95 10.81
CA MET A 48 5.30 -7.23 10.54
C MET A 48 6.23 -8.12 9.73
N GLN A 49 6.93 -7.55 8.77
CA GLN A 49 7.75 -8.28 7.81
C GLN A 49 9.09 -7.60 7.63
N VAL A 50 10.15 -8.41 7.67
CA VAL A 50 11.48 -7.97 7.28
C VAL A 50 11.70 -8.37 5.83
N ASN A 51 12.04 -7.39 5.00
CA ASN A 51 12.34 -7.56 3.59
C ASN A 51 13.82 -7.26 3.34
N GLY A 52 14.44 -8.02 2.44
CA GLY A 52 15.79 -7.75 1.96
C GLY A 52 15.75 -6.80 0.74
N ASN A 53 16.62 -5.80 0.72
CA ASN A 53 16.70 -4.81 -0.35
C ASN A 53 18.12 -4.72 -0.92
N ASN A 54 18.20 -4.66 -2.25
CA ASN A 54 19.41 -4.35 -3.00
C ASN A 54 19.47 -2.90 -3.47
N TYR A 55 18.33 -2.19 -3.41
CA TYR A 55 18.20 -0.79 -3.82
C TYR A 55 17.43 -0.01 -2.75
N PRO A 56 18.11 0.80 -1.92
CA PRO A 56 17.48 1.51 -0.79
C PRO A 56 16.41 2.52 -1.20
N ALA A 57 16.37 2.94 -2.48
CA ALA A 57 15.43 3.94 -3.00
C ALA A 57 14.18 3.34 -3.67
N HIS A 58 14.04 2.01 -3.75
CA HIS A 58 12.93 1.37 -4.45
C HIS A 58 12.11 0.51 -3.48
N PRO A 59 10.78 0.40 -3.68
CA PRO A 59 10.00 -0.55 -2.90
C PRO A 59 10.61 -1.95 -3.02
N PRO A 60 10.63 -2.77 -1.94
CA PRO A 60 11.11 -4.14 -2.04
C PRO A 60 10.31 -4.82 -3.15
N LEU A 61 10.97 -5.16 -4.24
CA LEU A 61 10.38 -6.07 -5.20
C LEU A 61 10.45 -7.51 -4.69
N ASP A 62 11.36 -7.85 -3.77
CA ASP A 62 11.73 -9.26 -3.61
C ASP A 62 11.97 -9.71 -2.16
N ASN A 63 11.22 -10.76 -1.80
CA ASN A 63 11.43 -11.73 -0.71
C ASN A 63 11.33 -11.26 0.75
N SER A 64 10.19 -11.60 1.33
CA SER A 64 10.03 -11.78 2.77
C SER A 64 11.14 -12.65 3.35
N ILE A 65 11.90 -12.12 4.30
CA ILE A 65 12.92 -12.90 5.02
C ILE A 65 12.29 -13.57 6.24
N VAL A 66 11.57 -12.77 7.04
CA VAL A 66 10.82 -13.24 8.21
C VAL A 66 9.58 -12.38 8.39
N ALA A 67 8.50 -13.00 8.86
CA ALA A 67 7.27 -12.33 9.24
C ALA A 67 6.88 -12.74 10.66
N VAL A 68 6.42 -11.77 11.45
CA VAL A 68 5.95 -11.97 12.83
C VAL A 68 4.68 -11.15 13.03
N GLN A 69 3.74 -11.68 13.79
CA GLN A 69 2.52 -10.96 14.13
C GLN A 69 2.70 -10.23 15.46
N THR A 70 2.18 -9.00 15.58
CA THR A 70 2.13 -8.30 16.86
C THR A 70 1.20 -9.02 17.83
N ASP A 71 1.57 -9.07 19.10
CA ASP A 71 0.74 -9.63 20.16
C ASP A 71 -0.41 -8.69 20.56
N LYS A 72 -1.11 -9.03 21.64
CA LYS A 72 -2.24 -8.24 22.18
C LYS A 72 -1.84 -6.83 22.63
N ASP A 73 -0.56 -6.62 22.94
CA ASP A 73 0.01 -5.36 23.41
C ASP A 73 0.76 -4.64 22.27
N GLY A 74 0.53 -5.06 21.02
CA GLY A 74 1.13 -4.50 19.82
C GLY A 74 2.64 -4.76 19.70
N TYR A 75 3.21 -5.60 20.57
CA TYR A 75 4.62 -5.92 20.58
C TYR A 75 4.94 -7.01 19.56
N PHE A 76 6.12 -6.92 18.92
CA PHE A 76 6.63 -7.93 18.01
C PHE A 76 8.12 -8.15 18.24
N SER A 77 8.61 -9.34 17.91
CA SER A 77 10.03 -9.67 17.93
C SER A 77 10.34 -10.74 16.90
N ALA A 78 11.36 -10.51 16.08
CA ALA A 78 11.83 -11.46 15.07
C ALA A 78 13.36 -11.50 15.06
N SER A 79 13.89 -12.67 14.71
CA SER A 79 15.32 -12.88 14.53
C SER A 79 15.56 -13.79 13.33
N PHE A 80 16.58 -13.49 12.53
CA PHE A 80 16.95 -14.27 11.35
C PHE A 80 18.46 -14.20 11.12
N LYS A 81 18.99 -15.17 10.36
CA LYS A 81 20.37 -15.13 9.88
C LYS A 81 20.45 -14.52 8.49
N THR A 82 21.42 -13.66 8.27
CA THR A 82 21.68 -13.07 6.95
C THR A 82 22.26 -14.11 6.00
N ASP A 83 21.93 -13.98 4.72
CA ASP A 83 22.33 -14.89 3.64
C ASP A 83 23.38 -14.28 2.69
N GLY A 84 23.90 -13.08 3.01
CA GLY A 84 24.90 -12.41 2.18
C GLY A 84 24.34 -11.72 0.92
N ARG A 85 23.04 -11.85 0.63
CA ARG A 85 22.46 -11.43 -0.67
C ARG A 85 22.06 -9.96 -0.71
N TYR A 86 21.73 -9.37 0.44
CA TYR A 86 21.08 -8.06 0.52
C TYR A 86 22.02 -6.97 1.03
N ARG A 87 21.83 -5.75 0.53
CA ARG A 87 22.56 -4.55 1.00
C ARG A 87 21.91 -3.91 2.22
N GLN A 88 20.61 -4.09 2.38
CA GLN A 88 19.83 -3.53 3.48
C GLN A 88 18.68 -4.48 3.83
N TYR A 89 18.30 -4.50 5.11
CA TYR A 89 17.02 -5.07 5.53
C TYR A 89 16.10 -3.94 5.98
N THR A 90 14.82 -4.03 5.65
CA THR A 90 13.80 -3.08 6.11
C THR A 90 12.66 -3.80 6.77
N LEU A 91 12.16 -3.22 7.85
CA LEU A 91 10.93 -3.61 8.50
C LEU A 91 9.75 -2.84 7.90
N SER A 92 8.67 -3.54 7.58
CA SER A 92 7.42 -2.95 7.11
C SER A 92 6.23 -3.77 7.57
N LYS A 93 5.01 -3.21 7.44
CA LYS A 93 3.79 -3.99 7.55
C LYS A 93 3.73 -5.07 6.46
N GLY A 94 3.25 -6.26 6.80
CA GLY A 94 2.99 -7.34 5.85
C GLY A 94 1.79 -7.02 4.93
N THR A 95 1.80 -7.64 3.76
CA THR A 95 0.77 -7.47 2.70
C THR A 95 -0.47 -8.36 2.90
N ILE A 96 -0.43 -9.32 3.82
CA ILE A 96 -1.41 -10.43 3.95
C ILE A 96 -2.73 -9.99 4.65
N GLU A 97 -2.90 -8.71 4.98
CA GLU A 97 -3.95 -8.32 5.92
C GLU A 97 -5.16 -7.59 5.33
N ASN A 98 -6.33 -7.96 5.86
CA ASN A 98 -7.57 -7.21 5.73
C ASN A 98 -7.57 -5.89 6.53
N ARG A 99 -6.65 -5.73 7.50
CA ARG A 99 -6.50 -4.52 8.34
C ARG A 99 -5.52 -3.53 7.70
N VAL A 100 -5.93 -2.27 7.64
CA VAL A 100 -5.40 -1.28 6.70
C VAL A 100 -4.63 -0.21 7.45
N TYR A 101 -3.45 -0.55 7.95
CA TYR A 101 -2.57 0.44 8.54
C TYR A 101 -1.53 0.90 7.52
N LYS A 102 -1.31 2.20 7.41
CA LYS A 102 -0.13 2.79 6.75
C LYS A 102 0.95 2.91 7.82
N ALA A 103 2.02 2.15 7.69
CA ALA A 103 3.19 2.22 8.57
C ALA A 103 4.42 2.66 7.77
N GLU A 104 5.32 3.40 8.42
CA GLU A 104 6.62 3.72 7.84
C GLU A 104 7.47 2.47 7.62
N ARG A 105 8.33 2.52 6.60
CA ARG A 105 9.37 1.52 6.38
C ARG A 105 10.62 1.96 7.12
N LEU A 106 11.21 1.05 7.89
CA LEU A 106 12.36 1.39 8.72
C LEU A 106 13.54 0.50 8.37
N ALA A 107 14.67 1.13 8.06
CA ALA A 107 15.92 0.44 7.82
C ALA A 107 16.42 -0.22 9.11
N LEU A 108 16.80 -1.49 9.02
CA LEU A 108 17.40 -2.21 10.13
C LEU A 108 18.91 -2.10 10.07
N ASP A 109 19.53 -1.96 11.24
CA ASP A 109 20.97 -2.09 11.39
C ASP A 109 21.29 -3.55 11.74
N PRO A 110 21.95 -4.29 10.83
CA PRO A 110 22.22 -5.72 11.02
C PRO A 110 23.28 -5.99 12.10
N ARG A 111 23.96 -4.98 12.64
CA ARG A 111 25.04 -5.13 13.62
C ARG A 111 24.59 -4.97 15.07
N LYS A 112 23.31 -4.64 15.29
CA LYS A 112 22.76 -4.42 16.63
C LYS A 112 21.35 -4.96 16.76
N TYR A 113 20.88 -5.04 18.01
CA TYR A 113 19.47 -5.23 18.28
C TYR A 113 18.69 -3.98 17.89
N ASN A 114 17.66 -4.13 17.05
CA ASN A 114 16.82 -3.04 16.60
C ASN A 114 15.58 -2.98 17.51
N ASN A 115 15.46 -1.94 18.34
CA ASN A 115 14.26 -1.67 19.13
C ASN A 115 13.47 -0.52 18.49
N ILE A 116 12.27 -0.79 18.00
CA ILE A 116 11.57 0.12 17.09
C ILE A 116 10.15 0.42 17.58
N LEU A 117 9.81 1.71 17.65
CA LEU A 117 8.42 2.15 17.73
C LEU A 117 7.92 2.44 16.31
N ILE A 118 6.89 1.72 15.88
CA ILE A 118 6.26 1.94 14.58
C ILE A 118 4.94 2.64 14.82
N LYS A 119 4.80 3.84 14.27
CA LYS A 119 3.51 4.52 14.19
C LYS A 119 2.83 4.10 12.91
N ALA A 120 1.57 3.71 13.04
CA ALA A 120 0.78 3.36 11.89
C ALA A 120 -0.59 4.02 11.96
N LYS A 121 -1.06 4.50 10.81
CA LYS A 121 -2.36 5.16 10.69
C LYS A 121 -3.34 4.24 10.01
N ASN A 122 -4.50 4.00 10.63
CA ASN A 122 -5.58 3.31 9.95
C ASN A 122 -6.00 4.12 8.72
N TRP A 123 -6.19 3.48 7.57
CA TRP A 123 -6.70 4.16 6.39
C TRP A 123 -8.12 4.64 6.65
N ASN A 124 -8.44 5.84 6.16
CA ASN A 124 -9.78 6.36 6.29
C ASN A 124 -10.75 5.54 5.44
N ILE A 125 -11.98 5.40 5.93
CA ILE A 125 -13.01 4.58 5.30
C ILE A 125 -14.05 5.49 4.66
N LEU A 126 -14.26 5.31 3.35
CA LEU A 126 -15.41 5.83 2.64
C LEU A 126 -16.48 4.75 2.58
N GLN A 127 -17.62 4.98 3.20
CA GLN A 127 -18.82 4.18 3.02
C GLN A 127 -19.68 4.83 1.93
N VAL A 128 -19.96 4.11 0.85
CA VAL A 128 -20.88 4.57 -0.19
C VAL A 128 -22.18 3.79 -0.09
N ASN A 129 -23.26 4.50 0.19
CA ASN A 129 -24.61 3.96 0.03
C ASN A 129 -24.98 4.14 -1.44
N LEU A 130 -24.87 3.05 -2.20
CA LEU A 130 -25.03 3.02 -3.65
C LEU A 130 -26.42 2.50 -4.01
N LYS A 131 -27.19 3.36 -4.67
CA LYS A 131 -28.50 3.01 -5.23
C LYS A 131 -28.45 3.10 -6.75
N VAL A 132 -28.80 2.01 -7.45
CA VAL A 132 -28.92 1.96 -8.90
C VAL A 132 -30.36 1.61 -9.24
N LEU A 133 -31.10 2.55 -9.82
CA LEU A 133 -32.52 2.36 -10.11
C LEU A 133 -32.75 1.51 -11.36
N GLN A 134 -31.84 1.58 -12.33
CA GLN A 134 -31.90 0.80 -13.56
C GLN A 134 -30.50 0.46 -14.07
N ASN A 135 -30.26 -0.84 -14.32
CA ASN A 135 -29.04 -1.35 -14.92
C ASN A 135 -29.39 -2.39 -16.02
N PRO A 136 -29.58 -1.97 -17.28
CA PRO A 136 -29.94 -2.89 -18.36
C PRO A 136 -28.81 -3.87 -18.72
N TYR A 137 -27.58 -3.63 -18.26
CA TYR A 137 -26.41 -4.45 -18.57
C TYR A 137 -26.13 -5.58 -17.57
N ASP A 138 -27.00 -5.76 -16.57
CA ASP A 138 -26.99 -6.80 -15.52
C ASP A 138 -25.80 -6.73 -14.54
N THR A 139 -24.60 -6.39 -15.01
CA THR A 139 -23.38 -6.29 -14.21
C THR A 139 -22.84 -4.86 -14.21
N LEU A 140 -22.45 -4.40 -13.03
CA LEU A 140 -21.81 -3.11 -12.79
C LEU A 140 -20.49 -3.33 -12.04
N SER A 141 -19.41 -2.79 -12.57
CA SER A 141 -18.15 -2.62 -11.85
C SER A 141 -18.18 -1.25 -11.15
N TYR A 142 -17.83 -1.22 -9.87
CA TYR A 142 -17.75 0.00 -9.09
C TYR A 142 -16.42 0.08 -8.34
N GLU A 143 -15.58 1.05 -8.70
CA GLU A 143 -14.23 1.19 -8.16
C GLU A 143 -13.98 2.59 -7.60
N ALA A 144 -13.04 2.66 -6.66
CA ALA A 144 -12.45 3.91 -6.21
C ALA A 144 -10.99 3.94 -6.68
N GLN A 145 -10.63 4.98 -7.44
CA GLN A 145 -9.27 5.23 -7.88
C GLN A 145 -8.68 6.40 -7.09
N MET A 146 -7.55 6.14 -6.43
CA MET A 146 -6.70 7.18 -5.87
C MET A 146 -5.38 7.23 -6.64
N PHE A 147 -4.75 8.41 -6.63
CA PHE A 147 -3.38 8.56 -7.12
C PHE A 147 -2.45 7.61 -6.34
N ASN A 148 -1.80 6.68 -7.05
CA ASN A 148 -0.76 5.76 -6.55
C ASN A 148 -1.19 4.61 -5.61
N THR A 149 -2.44 4.14 -5.65
CA THR A 149 -2.84 2.91 -4.93
C THR A 149 -3.62 1.92 -5.80
N ASN A 150 -3.57 0.64 -5.43
CA ASN A 150 -4.38 -0.40 -6.07
C ASN A 150 -5.87 -0.04 -6.02
N ASN A 151 -6.55 -0.19 -7.17
CA ASN A 151 -8.00 0.01 -7.28
C ASN A 151 -8.72 -1.10 -6.51
N TYR A 152 -9.61 -0.72 -5.60
CA TYR A 152 -10.58 -1.65 -5.03
C TYR A 152 -11.81 -1.63 -5.92
N GLU A 153 -12.13 -2.77 -6.53
CA GLU A 153 -13.25 -2.92 -7.45
C GLU A 153 -14.30 -3.88 -6.87
N TYR A 154 -15.54 -3.43 -6.83
CA TYR A 154 -16.70 -4.24 -6.54
C TYR A 154 -17.38 -4.65 -7.84
N LEU A 155 -17.61 -5.94 -8.02
CA LEU A 155 -18.46 -6.45 -9.09
C LEU A 155 -19.87 -6.70 -8.56
N LEU A 156 -20.80 -5.84 -8.94
CA LEU A 156 -22.18 -5.85 -8.50
C LEU A 156 -23.09 -6.40 -9.62
N LYS A 157 -24.08 -7.21 -9.26
CA LYS A 157 -25.01 -7.83 -10.21
C LYS A 157 -26.46 -7.52 -9.86
N GLY A 158 -27.25 -7.23 -10.87
CA GLY A 158 -28.67 -6.94 -10.76
C GLY A 158 -29.10 -5.77 -11.65
N ARG A 159 -30.37 -5.79 -12.04
CA ARG A 159 -31.03 -4.70 -12.78
C ARG A 159 -31.35 -3.50 -11.90
N GLN A 160 -31.40 -3.68 -10.59
CA GLN A 160 -31.52 -2.65 -9.57
C GLN A 160 -30.60 -3.03 -8.41
N LEU A 161 -30.03 -2.03 -7.75
CA LEU A 161 -29.10 -2.23 -6.63
C LEU A 161 -29.43 -1.23 -5.52
N ASP A 162 -29.41 -1.70 -4.29
CA ASP A 162 -29.41 -0.86 -3.09
C ASP A 162 -28.44 -1.54 -2.10
N THR A 163 -27.22 -1.03 -2.04
CA THR A 163 -26.10 -1.70 -1.35
C THR A 163 -25.14 -0.70 -0.73
N VAL A 164 -24.32 -1.20 0.19
CA VAL A 164 -23.25 -0.43 0.82
C VAL A 164 -21.91 -1.02 0.41
N VAL A 165 -21.05 -0.18 -0.16
CA VAL A 165 -19.67 -0.53 -0.51
C VAL A 165 -18.69 0.31 0.29
N TYR A 166 -17.49 -0.22 0.53
CA TYR A 166 -16.50 0.42 1.37
C TYR A 166 -15.20 0.61 0.61
N PHE A 167 -14.72 1.85 0.55
CA PHE A 167 -13.44 2.20 -0.04
C PHE A 167 -12.50 2.76 1.02
N ARG A 168 -11.21 2.71 0.70
CA ARG A 168 -10.15 3.31 1.51
C ARG A 168 -9.78 4.65 0.88
N TYR A 169 -9.49 5.66 1.68
CA TYR A 169 -9.03 6.96 1.17
C TYR A 169 -7.94 7.60 2.04
N ALA A 170 -7.18 8.51 1.43
CA ALA A 170 -6.25 9.40 2.11
C ALA A 170 -6.91 10.77 2.27
N ALA A 171 -7.10 11.21 3.50
CA ALA A 171 -7.73 12.49 3.82
C ALA A 171 -7.04 13.67 3.11
N GLY A 172 -7.84 14.61 2.60
CA GLY A 172 -7.34 15.81 1.93
C GLY A 172 -6.83 15.59 0.51
N HIS A 173 -6.99 14.37 -0.04
CA HIS A 173 -6.67 14.07 -1.43
C HIS A 173 -7.95 13.81 -2.23
N PRO A 174 -8.04 14.22 -3.50
CA PRO A 174 -9.17 13.88 -4.35
C PRO A 174 -9.23 12.36 -4.57
N LEU A 175 -10.44 11.83 -4.59
CA LEU A 175 -10.74 10.44 -4.90
C LEU A 175 -11.72 10.40 -6.07
N GLU A 176 -11.48 9.52 -7.04
CA GLU A 176 -12.40 9.31 -8.16
C GLU A 176 -13.17 8.01 -7.95
N LEU A 177 -14.51 8.10 -7.91
CA LEU A 177 -15.39 6.95 -7.94
C LEU A 177 -15.80 6.68 -9.39
N ARG A 178 -15.68 5.44 -9.84
CA ARG A 178 -15.98 5.04 -11.22
C ARG A 178 -16.97 3.89 -11.24
N ALA A 179 -18.03 4.09 -12.01
CA ALA A 179 -19.05 3.10 -12.32
C ALA A 179 -18.88 2.67 -13.78
N ARG A 180 -18.73 1.37 -14.03
CA ARG A 180 -18.44 0.81 -15.36
C ARG A 180 -19.40 -0.32 -15.70
N VAL A 181 -19.94 -0.27 -16.92
CA VAL A 181 -20.78 -1.34 -17.47
C VAL A 181 -20.30 -1.71 -18.87
N ILE A 182 -20.49 -2.97 -19.24
CA ILE A 182 -20.17 -3.47 -20.58
C ILE A 182 -21.45 -3.46 -21.40
N ASP A 183 -21.54 -2.55 -22.36
CA ASP A 183 -22.61 -2.53 -23.36
C ASP A 183 -22.27 -3.52 -24.47
N ARG A 184 -22.75 -4.77 -24.30
CA ARG A 184 -22.49 -5.86 -25.25
C ARG A 184 -23.12 -5.61 -26.63
N VAL A 185 -24.20 -4.83 -26.70
CA VAL A 185 -24.87 -4.50 -27.97
C VAL A 185 -24.02 -3.51 -28.76
N ALA A 186 -23.48 -2.50 -28.09
CA ALA A 186 -22.56 -1.54 -28.69
C ALA A 186 -21.11 -2.06 -28.84
N GLY A 187 -20.78 -3.19 -28.20
CA GLY A 187 -19.42 -3.72 -28.13
C GLY A 187 -18.44 -2.79 -27.40
N ARG A 188 -18.92 -1.94 -26.48
CA ARG A 188 -18.13 -0.89 -25.82
C ARG A 188 -18.38 -0.84 -24.32
N GLN A 189 -17.48 -0.19 -23.60
CA GLN A 189 -17.67 0.12 -22.19
C GLN A 189 -18.36 1.48 -22.04
N ARG A 190 -19.21 1.60 -21.02
CA ARG A 190 -19.72 2.90 -20.57
C ARG A 190 -19.23 3.18 -19.16
N VAL A 191 -18.81 4.43 -18.92
CA VAL A 191 -18.14 4.81 -17.68
C VAL A 191 -18.73 6.10 -17.15
N HIS A 192 -19.13 6.11 -15.90
CA HIS A 192 -19.42 7.33 -15.17
C HIS A 192 -18.37 7.53 -14.07
N THR A 193 -17.78 8.73 -14.03
CA THR A 193 -16.76 9.10 -13.07
C THR A 193 -17.25 10.27 -12.23
N GLN A 194 -17.07 10.18 -10.92
CA GLN A 194 -17.37 11.24 -9.98
C GLN A 194 -16.15 11.52 -9.11
N ALA A 195 -15.62 12.74 -9.17
CA ALA A 195 -14.60 13.20 -8.24
C ALA A 195 -15.26 13.61 -6.92
N ILE A 196 -14.66 13.18 -5.81
CA ILE A 196 -15.06 13.57 -4.46
C ILE A 196 -13.87 14.13 -3.70
N GLU A 197 -14.09 15.23 -3.01
CA GLU A 197 -13.13 15.77 -2.05
C GLU A 197 -13.21 14.98 -0.76
N THR A 198 -12.08 14.45 -0.31
CA THR A 198 -12.07 13.61 0.88
C THR A 198 -11.83 14.44 2.14
N PRO A 199 -12.70 14.35 3.16
CA PRO A 199 -12.59 15.15 4.37
C PRO A 199 -11.46 14.65 5.28
N LEU A 200 -10.95 15.54 6.16
CA LEU A 200 -9.97 15.22 7.20
C LEU A 200 -10.62 14.48 8.39
N ARG A 201 -11.20 13.31 8.14
CA ARG A 201 -11.79 12.43 9.17
C ARG A 201 -11.57 10.96 8.84
N ASP A 202 -11.74 10.10 9.85
CA ASP A 202 -11.48 8.66 9.75
C ASP A 202 -12.55 7.94 8.92
N THR A 203 -13.82 8.37 9.01
CA THR A 203 -14.92 7.77 8.25
C THR A 203 -15.76 8.85 7.56
N PHE A 204 -16.08 8.62 6.30
CA PHE A 204 -16.93 9.48 5.48
C PHE A 204 -18.03 8.66 4.81
N ILE A 205 -19.27 9.15 4.86
CA ILE A 205 -20.42 8.52 4.20
C ILE A 205 -20.82 9.36 2.98
N GLN A 206 -20.96 8.72 1.84
CA GLN A 206 -21.46 9.31 0.60
C GLN A 206 -22.70 8.55 0.11
N ASN A 207 -23.74 9.28 -0.26
CA ASN A 207 -24.92 8.69 -0.89
C ASN A 207 -24.85 8.94 -2.41
N ILE A 208 -24.94 7.88 -3.20
CA ILE A 208 -24.88 7.97 -4.67
C ILE A 208 -26.09 7.23 -5.25
N THR A 209 -26.84 7.95 -6.08
CA THR A 209 -27.94 7.39 -6.85
C THR A 209 -27.61 7.46 -8.33
N ILE A 210 -27.56 6.32 -8.98
CA ILE A 210 -27.50 6.19 -10.44
C ILE A 210 -28.91 5.86 -10.93
N ASN A 211 -29.48 6.76 -11.73
CA ASN A 211 -30.82 6.54 -12.29
C ASN A 211 -30.81 5.41 -13.31
N ASN A 212 -29.90 5.47 -14.29
CA ASN A 212 -29.78 4.44 -15.31
C ASN A 212 -28.33 4.33 -15.82
N THR A 213 -27.77 3.13 -15.83
CA THR A 213 -26.41 2.90 -16.34
C THR A 213 -26.31 3.02 -17.87
N ALA A 214 -27.44 3.01 -18.60
CA ALA A 214 -27.46 3.30 -20.04
C ALA A 214 -27.10 4.76 -20.37
N ASP A 215 -27.30 5.67 -19.42
CA ASP A 215 -27.01 7.10 -19.59
C ASP A 215 -25.52 7.40 -19.45
N PHE A 216 -24.72 6.40 -19.07
CA PHE A 216 -23.28 6.56 -18.96
C PHE A 216 -22.68 6.82 -20.35
N PRO A 217 -21.71 7.77 -20.45
CA PRO A 217 -21.04 8.04 -21.71
C PRO A 217 -20.24 6.81 -22.15
N ILE A 218 -20.19 6.62 -23.48
CA ILE A 218 -19.36 5.59 -24.09
C ILE A 218 -17.89 5.97 -23.90
N PHE A 219 -17.14 5.08 -23.28
CA PHE A 219 -15.71 5.21 -23.12
C PHE A 219 -15.02 4.63 -24.36
N ASN A 220 -14.32 5.50 -25.10
CA ASN A 220 -13.42 5.08 -26.17
C ASN A 220 -12.00 5.09 -25.59
N PRO A 221 -11.31 3.94 -25.55
CA PRO A 221 -9.92 3.87 -25.09
C PRO A 221 -8.97 4.69 -25.97
#